data_AF-A0A3D5JY13-F1
#
_entry.id   AF-A0A3D5JY13-F1
#
_cell.length_a   1.000
_cell.length_b   1.000
_cell.length_c   1.000
_cell.angle_alpha   90.00
_cell.angle_beta   90.00
_cell.angle_gamma   90.00
#
_symmetry.space_group_name_H-M   'P 1'
#
loop_
_entity.id
_entity.type
_entity.pdbx_description
1 polymer ?
#
loop_
_entity_poly.entity_id
_entity_poly.type
_entity_poly.pdbx_seq_one_letter_code
_entity_poly.pdbx_strand_id
1 'polypeptide(L)'
;MVIDETKGADAVLAFDAGVKTVQDLNSPDAGFVLTSSSPSEFLARVVKSHFKLPDLGSDWIIEANGSEAVLKHMKNAAQSDKRAYVMWEPHVSQAKKLPGAKVLLDSSKIKGLIVDVLVARREYLRDHPEQVRAVVEAYSRAAYHYQNDANGFAGLVRSDDPSLSGDGAKAVVDGIQWKNTLENYAHFGLVSGAAAGDLLTMEDMINNIMDILLKTQALDADPLNGQYTTLYYDRTLSAMQADSFHPANALAIDGLGQGTGDLQGVRTNAQLGKLSDSQWGSLSAVGDLDVQSIGFRRGSSAISLSSEHELRRIKKMLDNFPSFYLRVVGQARAVGDPEANKRLAESRAQSVGDFLVKEGVSAERMRTEAAPASSTAGTAQSVRFEVGQVPF
;
A
#
# COMPACT_ATOMS: atom_id res chain seq x y z
N MET A 1 -18.55 -7.75 -0.03
CA MET A 1 -17.46 -8.73 0.20
C MET A 1 -16.21 -8.20 -0.48
N VAL A 2 -15.03 -8.35 0.12
CA VAL A 2 -13.76 -8.07 -0.54
C VAL A 2 -13.40 -9.28 -1.41
N ILE A 3 -13.18 -9.04 -2.69
CA ILE A 3 -12.90 -10.05 -3.72
C ILE A 3 -11.40 -10.32 -3.72
N ASP A 4 -10.61 -9.27 -3.87
CA ASP A 4 -9.17 -9.35 -3.91
C ASP A 4 -8.52 -8.00 -3.58
N GLU A 5 -7.21 -8.02 -3.51
CA GLU A 5 -6.35 -6.86 -3.31
C GLU A 5 -5.17 -6.97 -4.26
N THR A 6 -4.83 -5.88 -4.95
CA THR A 6 -3.64 -5.86 -5.81
C THR A 6 -2.37 -5.92 -4.94
N LYS A 7 -1.43 -6.76 -5.37
CA LYS A 7 -0.17 -7.08 -4.67
C LYS A 7 1.00 -7.15 -5.64
N GLY A 8 1.11 -6.15 -6.49
CA GLY A 8 2.18 -5.98 -7.47
C GLY A 8 1.69 -5.92 -8.91
N ALA A 9 0.39 -6.10 -9.15
CA ALA A 9 -0.20 -5.97 -10.49
C ALA A 9 -0.24 -4.52 -10.97
N ASP A 10 -0.37 -3.55 -10.05
CA ASP A 10 -0.28 -2.11 -10.33
C ASP A 10 1.09 -1.56 -9.92
N ALA A 11 1.72 -0.74 -10.77
CA ALA A 11 3.03 -0.18 -10.48
C ALA A 11 3.23 1.24 -11.01
N VAL A 12 4.05 2.00 -10.29
CA VAL A 12 4.63 3.28 -10.68
C VAL A 12 6.02 3.00 -11.23
N LEU A 13 6.20 3.18 -12.54
CA LEU A 13 7.47 3.00 -13.22
C LEU A 13 8.08 4.34 -13.65
N ALA A 14 9.38 4.36 -13.86
CA ALA A 14 10.08 5.47 -14.50
C ALA A 14 11.36 4.98 -15.19
N PHE A 15 12.02 5.88 -15.91
CA PHE A 15 13.38 5.66 -16.37
C PHE A 15 14.38 6.16 -15.32
N ASP A 16 15.39 5.34 -14.98
CA ASP A 16 16.37 5.64 -13.93
C ASP A 16 17.15 6.95 -14.19
N ALA A 17 17.35 7.31 -15.46
CA ALA A 17 18.05 8.52 -15.87
C ALA A 17 17.30 9.82 -15.54
N GLY A 18 15.97 9.78 -15.48
CA GLY A 18 15.12 10.93 -15.16
C GLY A 18 14.61 10.91 -13.72
N VAL A 19 14.25 9.72 -13.21
CA VAL A 19 13.65 9.55 -11.88
C VAL A 19 14.24 8.30 -11.23
N LYS A 20 15.19 8.50 -10.31
CA LYS A 20 15.85 7.43 -9.57
C LYS A 20 15.09 7.08 -8.30
N THR A 21 14.43 8.03 -7.67
CA THR A 21 13.62 7.82 -6.46
C THR A 21 12.33 8.61 -6.60
N VAL A 22 11.35 8.35 -5.74
CA VAL A 22 10.15 9.18 -5.68
C VAL A 22 10.52 10.65 -5.45
N GLN A 23 11.62 10.90 -4.73
CA GLN A 23 12.10 12.24 -4.41
C GLN A 23 12.48 13.08 -5.65
N ASP A 24 12.87 12.45 -6.76
CA ASP A 24 13.21 13.16 -8.00
C ASP A 24 11.97 13.77 -8.70
N LEU A 25 10.77 13.31 -8.32
CA LEU A 25 9.49 13.90 -8.73
C LEU A 25 9.14 15.17 -7.96
N ASN A 26 9.92 15.57 -6.95
CA ASN A 26 9.77 16.85 -6.26
C ASN A 26 10.31 17.99 -7.14
N SER A 27 9.61 18.28 -8.23
CA SER A 27 10.02 19.22 -9.27
C SER A 27 8.79 19.77 -9.98
N PRO A 28 8.76 21.06 -10.35
CA PRO A 28 7.59 21.65 -11.02
C PRO A 28 7.33 21.02 -12.39
N ASP A 29 8.40 20.58 -13.07
CA ASP A 29 8.32 19.92 -14.38
C ASP A 29 7.98 18.42 -14.29
N ALA A 30 7.89 17.84 -13.09
CA ALA A 30 7.58 16.42 -12.94
C ALA A 30 6.08 16.13 -13.12
N GLY A 31 5.73 14.88 -13.43
CA GLY A 31 4.33 14.49 -13.57
C GLY A 31 4.13 12.99 -13.70
N PHE A 32 2.90 12.56 -13.48
CA PHE A 32 2.48 11.17 -13.52
C PHE A 32 1.60 10.95 -14.76
N VAL A 33 2.05 10.10 -15.68
CA VAL A 33 1.26 9.63 -16.82
C VAL A 33 0.43 8.44 -16.37
N LEU A 34 -0.90 8.58 -16.39
CA LEU A 34 -1.80 7.58 -15.81
C LEU A 34 -3.20 7.63 -16.43
N THR A 35 -4.00 6.61 -16.14
CA THR A 35 -5.43 6.61 -16.46
C THR A 35 -6.23 7.24 -15.31
N SER A 36 -6.98 8.30 -15.60
CA SER A 36 -7.85 8.96 -14.61
C SER A 36 -9.01 8.07 -14.18
N SER A 37 -9.57 8.32 -13.00
CA SER A 37 -10.65 7.56 -12.36
C SER A 37 -10.37 6.05 -12.29
N SER A 38 -9.12 5.67 -12.06
CA SER A 38 -8.67 4.28 -12.05
C SER A 38 -7.77 3.97 -10.84
N PRO A 39 -7.49 2.68 -10.56
CA PRO A 39 -6.48 2.29 -9.57
C PRO A 39 -5.11 2.93 -9.80
N SER A 40 -4.73 3.22 -11.06
CA SER A 40 -3.48 3.91 -11.38
C SER A 40 -3.46 5.37 -10.92
N GLU A 41 -4.58 6.09 -11.05
CA GLU A 41 -4.69 7.43 -10.46
C GLU A 41 -4.56 7.34 -8.94
N PHE A 42 -5.27 6.40 -8.33
CA PHE A 42 -5.24 6.27 -6.88
C PHE A 42 -3.84 5.91 -6.38
N LEU A 43 -3.11 5.02 -7.04
CA LEU A 43 -1.72 4.68 -6.70
C LEU A 43 -0.80 5.91 -6.80
N ALA A 44 -0.97 6.77 -7.81
CA ALA A 44 -0.24 8.03 -7.89
C ALA A 44 -0.60 8.98 -6.73
N ARG A 45 -1.87 9.03 -6.32
CA ARG A 45 -2.32 9.77 -5.13
C ARG A 45 -1.73 9.20 -3.85
N VAL A 46 -1.56 7.88 -3.73
CA VAL A 46 -0.83 7.27 -2.60
C VAL A 46 0.58 7.84 -2.53
N VAL A 47 1.29 7.89 -3.65
CA VAL A 47 2.64 8.47 -3.72
C VAL A 47 2.63 9.95 -3.32
N LYS A 48 1.77 10.77 -3.94
CA LYS A 48 1.65 12.21 -3.63
C LYS A 48 1.26 12.47 -2.16
N SER A 49 0.41 11.61 -1.59
CA SER A 49 -0.07 11.74 -0.22
C SER A 49 1.00 11.32 0.81
N HIS A 50 1.88 10.38 0.50
CA HIS A 50 2.78 9.82 1.51
C HIS A 50 4.21 10.32 1.41
N PHE A 51 4.64 10.79 0.23
CA PHE A 51 6.00 11.28 0.01
C PHE A 51 6.05 12.79 -0.06
N LYS A 52 7.14 13.37 0.45
CA LYS A 52 7.32 14.81 0.54
C LYS A 52 7.65 15.40 -0.83
N LEU A 53 6.61 15.81 -1.56
CA LEU A 53 6.69 16.37 -2.92
C LEU A 53 6.11 17.81 -3.01
N PRO A 54 6.54 18.77 -2.18
CA PRO A 54 5.98 20.12 -2.16
C PRO A 54 6.18 20.92 -3.46
N ASP A 55 7.21 20.61 -4.24
CA ASP A 55 7.56 21.30 -5.48
C ASP A 55 6.95 20.62 -6.72
N LEU A 56 6.22 19.51 -6.55
CA LEU A 56 5.46 18.89 -7.64
C LEU A 56 4.34 19.85 -8.09
N GLY A 57 4.27 20.11 -9.40
CA GLY A 57 3.31 21.04 -9.97
C GLY A 57 1.84 20.75 -9.60
N SER A 58 0.99 21.77 -9.64
CA SER A 58 -0.45 21.61 -9.38
C SER A 58 -1.13 20.73 -10.43
N ASP A 59 -0.66 20.77 -11.68
CA ASP A 59 -1.11 19.93 -12.79
C ASP A 59 -0.18 18.73 -12.99
N TRP A 60 -0.15 17.86 -11.98
CA TRP A 60 0.80 16.74 -11.90
C TRP A 60 0.29 15.46 -12.58
N ILE A 61 -0.94 15.45 -13.09
CA ILE A 61 -1.55 14.30 -13.79
C ILE A 61 -1.49 14.56 -15.29
N ILE A 62 -0.94 13.60 -16.03
CA ILE A 62 -0.93 13.58 -17.49
C ILE A 62 -1.81 12.41 -17.92
N GLU A 63 -3.00 12.72 -18.43
CA GLU A 63 -3.99 11.69 -18.70
C GLU A 63 -3.64 10.83 -19.93
N ALA A 64 -3.83 9.52 -19.80
CA ALA A 64 -3.77 8.56 -20.88
C ALA A 64 -4.90 7.52 -20.75
N ASN A 65 -5.54 7.19 -21.86
CA ASN A 65 -6.71 6.30 -21.85
C ASN A 65 -6.29 4.83 -21.80
N GLY A 66 -6.19 4.28 -20.59
CA GLY A 66 -5.83 2.90 -20.32
C GLY A 66 -4.32 2.65 -20.20
N SER A 67 -3.99 1.52 -19.55
CA SER A 67 -2.62 1.08 -19.29
C SER A 67 -1.77 0.90 -20.56
N GLU A 68 -2.38 0.47 -21.68
CA GLU A 68 -1.70 0.39 -22.98
C GLU A 68 -1.25 1.77 -23.49
N ALA A 69 -2.10 2.79 -23.35
CA ALA A 69 -1.77 4.15 -23.73
C ALA A 69 -0.63 4.70 -22.86
N VAL A 70 -0.63 4.44 -21.55
CA VAL A 70 0.47 4.81 -20.66
C VAL A 70 1.78 4.15 -21.10
N LEU A 71 1.77 2.86 -21.44
CA LEU A 71 2.95 2.17 -21.98
C LEU A 71 3.44 2.80 -23.28
N LYS A 72 2.53 3.19 -24.18
CA LYS A 72 2.87 3.89 -25.42
C LYS A 72 3.51 5.25 -25.14
N HIS A 73 3.01 6.00 -24.15
CA HIS A 73 3.64 7.23 -23.68
C HIS A 73 5.06 6.96 -23.19
N MET A 74 5.24 5.96 -22.32
CA MET A 74 6.56 5.60 -21.80
C MET A 74 7.56 5.22 -22.89
N LYS A 75 7.13 4.43 -23.90
CA LYS A 75 7.98 4.02 -25.03
C LYS A 75 8.49 5.20 -25.88
N ASN A 76 7.74 6.30 -25.93
CA ASN A 76 8.04 7.45 -26.77
C ASN A 76 8.71 8.60 -26.00
N ALA A 77 8.85 8.49 -24.68
CA ALA A 77 9.41 9.55 -23.84
C ALA A 77 10.93 9.56 -23.84
N ALA A 78 11.53 10.72 -23.54
CA ALA A 78 12.97 10.76 -23.28
C ALA A 78 13.24 10.15 -21.90
N GLN A 79 14.27 9.29 -21.80
CA GLN A 79 14.58 8.61 -20.54
C GLN A 79 15.02 9.57 -19.42
N SER A 80 15.43 10.79 -19.77
CA SER A 80 15.77 11.87 -18.84
C SER A 80 14.56 12.64 -18.32
N ASP A 81 13.36 12.42 -18.86
CA ASP A 81 12.17 13.14 -18.44
C ASP A 81 11.82 12.79 -16.98
N LYS A 82 11.43 13.79 -16.19
CA LYS A 82 10.95 13.61 -14.81
C LYS A 82 9.51 13.09 -14.78
N ARG A 83 9.28 11.93 -15.39
CA ARG A 83 7.95 11.33 -15.53
C ARG A 83 7.89 10.00 -14.81
N ALA A 84 6.81 9.81 -14.07
CA ALA A 84 6.37 8.52 -13.58
C ALA A 84 5.21 8.01 -14.44
N TYR A 85 5.14 6.71 -14.68
CA TYR A 85 4.16 6.05 -15.51
C TYR A 85 3.43 5.03 -14.65
N VAL A 86 2.12 5.20 -14.46
CA VAL A 86 1.34 4.33 -13.57
C VAL A 86 0.42 3.45 -14.38
N MET A 87 0.55 2.15 -14.22
CA MET A 87 -0.10 1.15 -15.07
C MET A 87 -0.33 -0.16 -14.31
N TRP A 88 -1.20 -1.01 -14.87
CA TRP A 88 -1.46 -2.37 -14.41
C TRP A 88 -0.97 -3.44 -15.40
N GLU A 89 -0.84 -4.69 -14.95
CA GLU A 89 -0.51 -5.84 -15.80
C GLU A 89 -1.52 -6.01 -16.96
N PRO A 90 -1.09 -6.48 -18.14
CA PRO A 90 0.24 -7.00 -18.47
C PRO A 90 1.27 -5.91 -18.82
N HIS A 91 0.88 -4.64 -18.84
CA HIS A 91 1.75 -3.57 -19.33
C HIS A 91 2.88 -3.24 -18.35
N VAL A 92 2.71 -3.49 -17.05
CA VAL A 92 3.81 -3.44 -16.07
C VAL A 92 4.94 -4.38 -16.49
N SER A 93 4.62 -5.66 -16.76
CA SER A 93 5.60 -6.65 -17.23
C SER A 93 6.22 -6.29 -18.58
N GLN A 94 5.49 -5.61 -19.46
CA GLN A 94 6.03 -5.10 -20.72
C GLN A 94 6.96 -3.89 -20.52
N ALA A 95 6.58 -2.94 -19.66
CA ALA A 95 7.35 -1.74 -19.36
C ALA A 95 8.68 -2.06 -18.69
N LYS A 96 8.71 -3.06 -17.78
CA LYS A 96 9.95 -3.57 -17.14
C LYS A 96 11.01 -4.05 -18.14
N LYS A 97 10.62 -4.39 -19.37
CA LYS A 97 11.55 -4.84 -20.44
C LYS A 97 12.18 -3.67 -21.21
N LEU A 98 11.71 -2.44 -21.01
CA LEU A 98 12.29 -1.27 -21.67
C LEU A 98 13.66 -0.94 -21.06
N PRO A 99 14.70 -0.67 -21.88
CA PRO A 99 16.03 -0.32 -21.36
C PRO A 99 15.98 0.89 -20.43
N GLY A 100 16.54 0.76 -19.23
CA GLY A 100 16.59 1.84 -18.24
C GLY A 100 15.30 2.02 -17.43
N ALA A 101 14.23 1.26 -17.72
CA ALA A 101 12.99 1.31 -16.95
C ALA A 101 13.15 0.60 -15.61
N LYS A 102 12.47 1.10 -14.59
CA LYS A 102 12.43 0.52 -13.25
C LYS A 102 11.10 0.76 -12.57
N VAL A 103 10.81 -0.07 -11.56
CA VAL A 103 9.70 0.15 -10.64
C VAL A 103 10.16 1.07 -9.51
N LEU A 104 9.48 2.19 -9.33
CA LEU A 104 9.69 3.07 -8.16
C LEU A 104 8.93 2.53 -6.95
N LEU A 105 7.69 2.13 -7.17
CA LEU A 105 6.79 1.55 -6.18
C LEU A 105 5.77 0.68 -6.91
N ASP A 106 5.39 -0.45 -6.33
CA ASP A 106 4.27 -1.26 -6.81
C ASP A 106 3.30 -1.55 -5.66
N SER A 107 2.13 -2.05 -6.03
CA SER A 107 1.05 -2.40 -5.10
C SER A 107 1.42 -3.51 -4.11
N SER A 108 2.48 -4.29 -4.31
CA SER A 108 2.96 -5.24 -3.28
C SER A 108 3.50 -4.52 -2.04
N LYS A 109 3.81 -3.23 -2.19
CA LYS A 109 4.31 -2.37 -1.12
C LYS A 109 3.22 -1.69 -0.32
N ILE A 110 1.96 -1.79 -0.75
CA ILE A 110 0.81 -1.14 -0.11
C ILE A 110 -0.18 -2.17 0.40
N LYS A 111 -0.94 -1.85 1.46
CA LYS A 111 -2.02 -2.70 2.00
C LYS A 111 -3.28 -1.91 2.28
N GLY A 112 -4.43 -2.48 1.93
CA GLY A 112 -5.77 -1.96 2.18
C GLY A 112 -6.14 -0.71 1.37
N LEU A 113 -5.40 -0.43 0.30
CA LEU A 113 -5.52 0.82 -0.47
C LEU A 113 -6.12 0.63 -1.86
N ILE A 114 -5.90 -0.54 -2.49
CA ILE A 114 -6.49 -0.86 -3.79
C ILE A 114 -7.08 -2.28 -3.67
N VAL A 115 -8.39 -2.32 -3.48
CA VAL A 115 -9.14 -3.54 -3.20
C VAL A 115 -10.37 -3.60 -4.10
N ASP A 116 -10.64 -4.79 -4.62
CA ASP A 116 -11.85 -5.05 -5.40
C ASP A 116 -12.93 -5.60 -4.48
N VAL A 117 -14.14 -5.07 -4.65
CA VAL A 117 -15.29 -5.38 -3.79
C VAL A 117 -16.52 -5.72 -4.61
N LEU A 118 -17.29 -6.69 -4.14
CA LEU A 118 -18.62 -6.96 -4.68
C LEU A 118 -19.62 -5.96 -4.09
N VAL A 119 -20.23 -5.17 -4.97
CA VAL A 119 -21.22 -4.13 -4.63
C VAL A 119 -22.61 -4.50 -5.13
N ALA A 120 -23.62 -4.18 -4.33
CA ALA A 120 -25.03 -4.28 -4.70
C ALA A 120 -25.83 -3.16 -4.03
N ARG A 121 -26.99 -2.83 -4.61
CA ARG A 121 -27.88 -1.81 -4.02
C ARG A 121 -28.34 -2.27 -2.63
N ARG A 122 -28.36 -1.34 -1.67
CA ARG A 122 -28.77 -1.61 -0.28
C ARG A 122 -30.15 -2.26 -0.18
N GLU A 123 -31.10 -1.81 -1.00
CA GLU A 123 -32.45 -2.38 -1.09
C GLU A 123 -32.42 -3.86 -1.51
N TYR A 124 -31.64 -4.20 -2.54
CA TYR A 124 -31.51 -5.58 -3.00
C TYR A 124 -30.87 -6.48 -1.93
N LEU A 125 -29.86 -5.99 -1.21
CA LEU A 125 -29.23 -6.71 -0.10
C LEU A 125 -30.20 -7.01 1.05
N ARG A 126 -31.17 -6.12 1.28
CA ARG A 126 -32.19 -6.25 2.33
C ARG A 126 -33.33 -7.17 1.87
N ASP A 127 -33.80 -7.01 0.64
CA ASP A 127 -35.05 -7.61 0.14
C ASP A 127 -34.83 -9.00 -0.48
N HIS A 128 -33.60 -9.32 -0.89
CA HIS A 128 -33.24 -10.61 -1.50
C HIS A 128 -32.06 -11.31 -0.78
N PRO A 129 -32.12 -11.49 0.56
CA PRO A 129 -30.99 -11.99 1.33
C PRO A 129 -30.56 -13.41 0.94
N GLU A 130 -31.51 -14.27 0.55
CA GLU A 130 -31.22 -15.65 0.12
C GLU A 130 -30.48 -15.69 -1.21
N GLN A 131 -30.90 -14.90 -2.20
CA GLN A 131 -30.24 -14.80 -3.50
C GLN A 131 -28.83 -14.21 -3.36
N VAL A 132 -28.69 -13.17 -2.55
CA VAL A 132 -27.39 -12.55 -2.27
C VAL A 132 -26.45 -13.57 -1.60
N ARG A 133 -26.94 -14.30 -0.60
CA ARG A 133 -26.16 -15.36 0.04
C ARG A 133 -25.75 -16.44 -0.96
N ALA A 134 -26.66 -16.91 -1.80
CA ALA A 134 -26.34 -17.90 -2.83
C ALA A 134 -25.22 -17.45 -3.77
N VAL A 135 -25.24 -16.18 -4.21
CA VAL A 135 -24.16 -15.60 -5.05
C VAL A 135 -22.84 -15.54 -4.29
N VAL A 136 -22.84 -15.03 -3.05
CA VAL A 136 -21.61 -14.93 -2.24
C VAL A 136 -21.00 -16.30 -1.99
N GLU A 137 -21.80 -17.28 -1.56
CA GLU A 137 -21.29 -18.61 -1.33
C GLU A 137 -20.83 -19.31 -2.61
N ALA A 138 -21.54 -19.13 -3.74
CA ALA A 138 -21.12 -19.66 -5.04
C ALA A 138 -19.78 -19.08 -5.48
N TYR A 139 -19.59 -17.77 -5.35
CA TYR A 139 -18.30 -17.13 -5.60
C TYR A 139 -17.21 -17.70 -4.68
N SER A 140 -17.45 -17.80 -3.38
CA SER A 140 -16.44 -18.31 -2.42
C SER A 140 -16.02 -19.74 -2.76
N ARG A 141 -16.96 -20.60 -3.19
CA ARG A 141 -16.67 -21.97 -3.64
C ARG A 141 -15.86 -21.99 -4.95
N ALA A 142 -16.23 -21.16 -5.93
CA ALA A 142 -15.50 -21.05 -7.18
C ALA A 142 -14.07 -20.54 -6.96
N ALA A 143 -13.91 -19.46 -6.20
CA ALA A 143 -12.60 -18.91 -5.84
C ALA A 143 -11.75 -19.95 -5.11
N TYR A 144 -12.32 -20.67 -4.13
CA TYR A 144 -11.61 -21.77 -3.46
C TYR A 144 -11.17 -22.86 -4.43
N HIS A 145 -12.02 -23.27 -5.37
CA HIS A 145 -11.66 -24.26 -6.38
C HIS A 145 -10.46 -23.80 -7.24
N TYR A 146 -10.54 -22.61 -7.83
CA TYR A 146 -9.48 -22.10 -8.72
C TYR A 146 -8.18 -21.73 -7.98
N GLN A 147 -8.23 -21.42 -6.68
CA GLN A 147 -7.03 -21.24 -5.87
C GLN A 147 -6.26 -22.54 -5.64
N ASN A 148 -6.97 -23.67 -5.60
CA ASN A 148 -6.39 -24.98 -5.27
C ASN A 148 -6.15 -25.86 -6.52
N ASP A 149 -6.56 -25.40 -7.71
CA ASP A 149 -6.26 -26.07 -8.97
C ASP A 149 -4.91 -25.61 -9.55
N ALA A 150 -4.12 -26.56 -10.07
CA ALA A 150 -2.78 -26.30 -10.59
C ALA A 150 -2.74 -25.32 -11.77
N ASN A 151 -3.81 -25.24 -12.56
CA ASN A 151 -3.96 -24.28 -13.66
C ASN A 151 -5.07 -23.27 -13.37
N GLY A 152 -5.57 -23.16 -12.14
CA GLY A 152 -6.86 -22.56 -11.86
C GLY A 152 -7.03 -21.12 -12.37
N PHE A 153 -6.60 -20.13 -11.58
CA PHE A 153 -6.77 -18.73 -12.01
C PHE A 153 -5.95 -18.37 -13.25
N ALA A 154 -4.74 -18.89 -13.42
CA ALA A 154 -3.92 -18.57 -14.59
C ALA A 154 -4.55 -19.13 -15.89
N GLY A 155 -5.18 -20.29 -15.82
CA GLY A 155 -5.95 -20.88 -16.91
C GLY A 155 -7.20 -20.07 -17.21
N LEU A 156 -7.92 -19.58 -16.18
CA LEU A 156 -9.05 -18.67 -16.36
C LEU A 156 -8.65 -17.39 -17.08
N VAL A 157 -7.59 -16.71 -16.63
CA VAL A 157 -7.08 -15.48 -17.26
C VAL A 157 -6.76 -15.73 -18.74
N ARG A 158 -6.12 -16.86 -19.08
CA ARG A 158 -5.82 -17.21 -20.48
C ARG A 158 -7.05 -17.56 -21.30
N SER A 159 -8.10 -18.06 -20.67
CA SER A 159 -9.36 -18.35 -21.37
C SER A 159 -10.11 -17.06 -21.73
N ASP A 160 -9.98 -16.02 -20.89
CA ASP A 160 -10.57 -14.70 -21.10
C ASP A 160 -9.76 -13.86 -22.10
N ASP A 161 -8.43 -13.88 -22.00
CA ASP A 161 -7.51 -13.29 -22.98
C ASP A 161 -6.55 -14.35 -23.56
N PRO A 162 -6.93 -14.99 -24.68
CA PRO A 162 -6.09 -15.97 -25.35
C PRO A 162 -4.78 -15.41 -25.92
N SER A 163 -4.63 -14.08 -26.01
CA SER A 163 -3.40 -13.44 -26.51
C SER A 163 -2.29 -13.40 -25.45
N LEU A 164 -2.65 -13.58 -24.17
CA LEU A 164 -1.72 -13.54 -23.06
C LEU A 164 -0.85 -14.81 -22.99
N SER A 165 0.46 -14.62 -22.83
CA SER A 165 1.37 -15.75 -22.64
C SER A 165 1.13 -16.45 -21.29
N GLY A 166 1.61 -17.69 -21.14
CA GLY A 166 1.55 -18.42 -19.87
C GLY A 166 2.19 -17.64 -18.71
N ASP A 167 3.37 -17.09 -18.94
CA ASP A 167 4.08 -16.25 -17.96
C ASP A 167 3.33 -14.94 -17.68
N GLY A 168 2.70 -14.34 -18.69
CA GLY A 168 1.90 -13.13 -18.52
C GLY A 168 0.66 -13.37 -17.66
N ALA A 169 -0.05 -14.47 -17.90
CA ALA A 169 -1.20 -14.86 -17.07
C ALA A 169 -0.79 -15.16 -15.63
N LYS A 170 0.35 -15.84 -15.46
CA LYS A 170 0.93 -16.07 -14.14
C LYS A 170 1.29 -14.77 -13.44
N ALA A 171 1.91 -13.81 -14.13
CA ALA A 171 2.26 -12.51 -13.56
C ALA A 171 1.01 -11.72 -13.09
N VAL A 172 -0.09 -11.75 -13.86
CA VAL A 172 -1.37 -11.16 -13.45
C VAL A 172 -1.87 -11.80 -12.15
N VAL A 173 -1.95 -13.13 -12.11
CA VAL A 173 -2.50 -13.86 -10.95
C VAL A 173 -1.61 -13.72 -9.72
N ASP A 174 -0.29 -13.81 -9.86
CA ASP A 174 0.66 -13.66 -8.76
C ASP A 174 0.63 -12.23 -8.18
N GLY A 175 0.25 -11.24 -8.99
CA GLY A 175 0.05 -9.86 -8.58
C GLY A 175 -1.27 -9.58 -7.87
N ILE A 176 -2.11 -10.59 -7.62
CA ILE A 176 -3.43 -10.44 -6.98
C ILE A 176 -3.52 -11.33 -5.74
N GLN A 177 -3.90 -10.75 -4.60
CA GLN A 177 -4.26 -11.49 -3.40
C GLN A 177 -5.78 -11.68 -3.31
N TRP A 178 -6.27 -12.76 -3.91
CA TRP A 178 -7.65 -13.21 -3.81
C TRP A 178 -8.08 -13.47 -2.37
N LYS A 179 -9.05 -12.72 -1.85
CA LYS A 179 -9.48 -12.83 -0.46
C LYS A 179 -10.32 -14.08 -0.23
N ASN A 180 -10.02 -14.78 0.86
CA ASN A 180 -10.75 -15.96 1.26
C ASN A 180 -11.91 -15.62 2.22
N THR A 181 -12.65 -16.64 2.63
CA THR A 181 -13.84 -16.49 3.47
C THR A 181 -13.50 -15.95 4.86
N LEU A 182 -12.43 -16.47 5.50
CA LEU A 182 -12.02 -16.03 6.83
C LEU A 182 -11.44 -14.62 6.82
N GLU A 183 -10.67 -14.26 5.78
CA GLU A 183 -10.19 -12.90 5.58
C GLU A 183 -11.36 -11.93 5.41
N ASN A 184 -12.44 -12.34 4.73
CA ASN A 184 -13.66 -11.55 4.65
C ASN A 184 -14.36 -11.39 6.01
N TYR A 185 -14.42 -12.43 6.84
CA TYR A 185 -14.92 -12.27 8.21
C TYR A 185 -14.08 -11.28 9.01
N ALA A 186 -12.75 -11.30 8.86
CA ALA A 186 -11.86 -10.33 9.51
C ALA A 186 -12.06 -8.91 8.99
N HIS A 187 -12.09 -8.71 7.66
CA HIS A 187 -12.33 -7.40 7.05
C HIS A 187 -13.68 -6.79 7.48
N PHE A 188 -14.71 -7.61 7.68
CA PHE A 188 -16.02 -7.15 8.12
C PHE A 188 -16.16 -7.05 9.66
N GLY A 189 -15.08 -7.26 10.41
CA GLY A 189 -15.09 -7.14 11.87
C GLY A 189 -15.83 -8.25 12.61
N LEU A 190 -16.11 -9.36 11.92
CA LEU A 190 -16.83 -10.51 12.47
C LEU A 190 -15.90 -11.46 13.27
N VAL A 191 -14.59 -11.32 13.08
CA VAL A 191 -13.55 -11.89 13.95
C VAL A 191 -12.57 -10.80 14.35
N SER A 192 -11.89 -10.97 15.49
CA SER A 192 -10.95 -9.98 16.01
C SER A 192 -9.75 -10.65 16.71
N GLY A 193 -8.76 -9.83 17.07
CA GLY A 193 -7.54 -10.30 17.76
C GLY A 193 -6.76 -11.31 16.92
N ALA A 194 -6.28 -12.38 17.56
CA ALA A 194 -5.49 -13.41 16.89
C ALA A 194 -6.19 -14.05 15.69
N ALA A 195 -7.53 -14.13 15.69
CA ALA A 195 -8.31 -14.68 14.59
C ALA A 195 -8.36 -13.76 13.36
N ALA A 196 -8.28 -12.44 13.54
CA ALA A 196 -8.22 -11.46 12.46
C ALA A 196 -6.77 -11.15 12.01
N GLY A 197 -5.79 -11.52 12.83
CA GLY A 197 -4.39 -11.21 12.56
C GLY A 197 -4.15 -9.70 12.50
N ASP A 198 -3.45 -9.25 11.45
CA ASP A 198 -3.13 -7.85 11.18
C ASP A 198 -3.89 -7.29 9.96
N LEU A 199 -5.04 -7.88 9.64
CA LEU A 199 -5.89 -7.38 8.56
C LEU A 199 -6.60 -6.10 8.97
N LEU A 200 -6.64 -5.15 8.05
CA LEU A 200 -7.42 -3.92 8.18
C LEU A 200 -8.90 -4.24 8.04
N THR A 201 -9.75 -3.59 8.84
CA THR A 201 -11.20 -3.68 8.63
C THR A 201 -11.62 -2.89 7.38
N MET A 202 -12.83 -3.14 6.88
CA MET A 202 -13.44 -2.34 5.80
C MET A 202 -13.49 -0.86 6.17
N GLU A 203 -13.83 -0.56 7.43
CA GLU A 203 -13.84 0.81 7.95
C GLU A 203 -12.45 1.44 7.91
N ASP A 204 -11.40 0.72 8.34
CA ASP A 204 -10.02 1.20 8.27
C ASP A 204 -9.59 1.46 6.82
N MET A 205 -9.88 0.53 5.90
CA MET A 205 -9.54 0.68 4.48
C MET A 205 -10.24 1.90 3.86
N ILE A 206 -11.54 2.06 4.10
CA ILE A 206 -12.31 3.22 3.61
C ILE A 206 -11.75 4.52 4.19
N ASN A 207 -11.47 4.55 5.49
CA ASN A 207 -10.89 5.72 6.15
C ASN A 207 -9.53 6.10 5.55
N ASN A 208 -8.66 5.11 5.31
CA ASN A 208 -7.36 5.33 4.69
C ASN A 208 -7.48 5.90 3.28
N ILE A 209 -8.43 5.38 2.49
CA ILE A 209 -8.72 5.87 1.15
C ILE A 209 -9.25 7.31 1.21
N MET A 210 -10.20 7.60 2.11
CA MET A 210 -10.76 8.94 2.30
C MET A 210 -9.67 9.96 2.66
N ASP A 211 -8.79 9.64 3.60
CA ASP A 211 -7.66 10.49 3.98
C ASP A 211 -6.78 10.87 2.77
N ILE A 212 -6.49 9.92 1.88
CA ILE A 212 -5.69 10.14 0.67
C ILE A 212 -6.45 11.02 -0.32
N LEU A 213 -7.74 10.76 -0.54
CA LEU A 213 -8.58 11.55 -1.45
C LEU A 213 -8.68 13.00 -0.99
N LEU A 214 -8.85 13.25 0.31
CA LEU A 214 -8.88 14.59 0.89
C LEU A 214 -7.52 15.27 0.80
N LYS A 215 -6.44 14.59 1.22
CA LYS A 215 -5.08 15.16 1.19
C LYS A 215 -4.63 15.54 -0.22
N THR A 216 -5.06 14.77 -1.22
CA THR A 216 -4.72 15.02 -2.63
C THR A 216 -5.77 15.84 -3.37
N GLN A 217 -6.76 16.40 -2.67
CA GLN A 217 -7.82 17.25 -3.22
C GLN A 217 -8.62 16.56 -4.34
N ALA A 218 -8.75 15.23 -4.28
CA ALA A 218 -9.70 14.48 -5.10
C ALA A 218 -11.14 14.68 -4.62
N LEU A 219 -11.29 14.92 -3.31
CA LEU A 219 -12.54 15.29 -2.64
C LEU A 219 -12.30 16.56 -1.83
N ASP A 220 -13.28 17.46 -1.82
CA ASP A 220 -13.21 18.70 -1.04
C ASP A 220 -13.47 18.47 0.46
N ALA A 221 -14.31 17.49 0.79
CA ALA A 221 -14.68 17.10 2.15
C ALA A 221 -15.12 15.63 2.18
N ASP A 222 -15.09 15.01 3.37
CA ASP A 222 -15.60 13.65 3.56
C ASP A 222 -17.13 13.65 3.49
N PRO A 223 -17.76 13.05 2.46
CA PRO A 223 -19.21 13.02 2.34
C PRO A 223 -19.89 12.17 3.42
N LEU A 224 -19.15 11.29 4.10
CA LEU A 224 -19.67 10.37 5.10
C LEU A 224 -19.45 10.88 6.53
N ASN A 225 -18.69 11.96 6.72
CA ASN A 225 -18.33 12.51 8.04
C ASN A 225 -17.84 11.42 9.01
N GLY A 226 -16.98 10.52 8.55
CA GLY A 226 -16.44 9.39 9.31
C GLY A 226 -17.38 8.21 9.48
N GLN A 227 -18.62 8.24 8.96
CA GLN A 227 -19.60 7.14 9.11
C GLN A 227 -19.40 6.06 8.04
N TYR A 228 -18.19 5.50 7.94
CA TYR A 228 -17.82 4.59 6.86
C TYR A 228 -18.53 3.23 6.92
N THR A 229 -18.97 2.82 8.11
CA THR A 229 -19.84 1.64 8.31
C THR A 229 -21.13 1.70 7.50
N THR A 230 -21.56 2.90 7.08
CA THR A 230 -22.74 3.08 6.22
C THR A 230 -22.53 2.58 4.79
N LEU A 231 -21.30 2.30 4.34
CA LEU A 231 -21.01 1.86 2.97
C LEU A 231 -21.11 0.35 2.75
N TYR A 232 -20.97 -0.46 3.80
CA TYR A 232 -20.96 -1.92 3.67
C TYR A 232 -22.11 -2.58 4.43
N TYR A 233 -22.35 -3.85 4.12
CA TYR A 233 -23.44 -4.64 4.66
C TYR A 233 -22.91 -6.03 5.04
N ASP A 234 -22.93 -6.33 6.33
CA ASP A 234 -22.26 -7.48 6.95
C ASP A 234 -23.18 -8.68 7.17
N ARG A 235 -24.51 -8.50 7.11
CA ARG A 235 -25.48 -9.54 7.50
C ARG A 235 -25.31 -10.85 6.73
N THR A 236 -24.98 -10.79 5.44
CA THR A 236 -24.75 -11.99 4.63
C THR A 236 -23.56 -12.80 5.17
N LEU A 237 -22.43 -12.14 5.42
CA LEU A 237 -21.22 -12.79 5.96
C LEU A 237 -21.43 -13.22 7.41
N SER A 238 -22.18 -12.45 8.20
CA SER A 238 -22.55 -12.81 9.58
C SER A 238 -23.37 -14.10 9.63
N ALA A 239 -24.37 -14.24 8.74
CA ALA A 239 -25.18 -15.45 8.65
C ALA A 239 -24.34 -16.66 8.19
N MET A 240 -23.46 -16.47 7.19
CA MET A 240 -22.53 -17.51 6.76
C MET A 240 -21.59 -17.96 7.90
N GLN A 241 -21.06 -17.02 8.68
CA GLN A 241 -20.19 -17.32 9.83
C GLN A 241 -20.94 -18.08 10.92
N ALA A 242 -22.17 -17.65 11.26
CA ALA A 242 -23.01 -18.32 12.25
C ALA A 242 -23.31 -19.78 11.87
N ASP A 243 -23.48 -20.05 10.58
CA ASP A 243 -23.70 -21.39 10.04
C ASP A 243 -22.40 -22.19 9.84
N SER A 244 -21.25 -21.67 10.27
CA SER A 244 -19.93 -22.27 10.05
C SER A 244 -19.65 -22.58 8.57
N PHE A 245 -20.09 -21.70 7.67
CA PHE A 245 -19.86 -21.86 6.24
C PHE A 245 -18.36 -21.94 5.94
N HIS A 246 -17.98 -22.95 5.14
CA HIS A 246 -16.66 -23.09 4.57
C HIS A 246 -16.79 -23.51 3.09
N PRO A 247 -16.03 -22.90 2.16
CA PRO A 247 -16.20 -23.14 0.73
C PRO A 247 -15.81 -24.57 0.30
N ALA A 248 -15.02 -25.28 1.10
CA ALA A 248 -14.71 -26.69 0.86
C ALA A 248 -15.74 -27.67 1.47
N ASN A 249 -16.68 -27.18 2.29
CA ASN A 249 -17.73 -28.06 2.82
C ASN A 249 -18.58 -28.53 1.64
N ALA A 250 -18.65 -29.85 1.46
CA ALA A 250 -19.37 -30.45 0.35
C ALA A 250 -20.83 -29.98 0.38
N LEU A 251 -21.24 -29.24 -0.65
CA LEU A 251 -22.54 -29.52 -1.24
C LEU A 251 -22.39 -30.91 -1.86
N ALA A 252 -23.36 -31.80 -1.72
CA ALA A 252 -23.36 -33.10 -2.40
C ALA A 252 -23.50 -32.90 -3.92
N ILE A 253 -22.47 -32.35 -4.56
CA ILE A 253 -22.35 -32.05 -5.98
C ILE A 253 -21.15 -32.84 -6.48
N ASP A 254 -21.43 -33.73 -7.42
CA ASP A 254 -20.44 -34.60 -8.05
C ASP A 254 -19.39 -33.75 -8.79
N GLY A 255 -18.10 -34.04 -8.59
CA GLY A 255 -16.97 -33.33 -9.24
C GLY A 255 -16.29 -32.22 -8.43
N LEU A 256 -16.82 -31.83 -7.27
CA LEU A 256 -16.12 -30.94 -6.33
C LEU A 256 -15.47 -31.82 -5.24
N GLY A 257 -14.16 -32.04 -5.34
CA GLY A 257 -13.39 -33.00 -4.53
C GLY A 257 -13.57 -32.88 -3.00
N GLN A 258 -13.17 -33.92 -2.27
CA GLN A 258 -13.25 -33.95 -0.80
C GLN A 258 -12.39 -32.83 -0.19
N GLY A 259 -13.04 -31.97 0.59
CA GLY A 259 -12.40 -30.86 1.30
C GLY A 259 -11.25 -31.36 2.18
N THR A 260 -10.06 -30.85 1.93
CA THR A 260 -8.91 -31.07 2.80
C THR A 260 -9.11 -30.25 4.07
N GLY A 261 -8.91 -30.88 5.23
CA GLY A 261 -9.00 -30.20 6.52
C GLY A 261 -7.94 -29.10 6.59
N ASP A 262 -8.42 -27.86 6.61
CA ASP A 262 -7.68 -26.64 6.95
C ASP A 262 -6.64 -26.14 5.91
N LEU A 263 -7.12 -25.45 4.87
CA LEU A 263 -6.28 -24.69 3.93
C LEU A 263 -6.57 -23.16 3.91
N GLN A 264 -7.63 -22.69 4.59
CA GLN A 264 -7.93 -21.25 4.64
C GLN A 264 -7.63 -20.72 6.03
N GLY A 265 -6.45 -20.13 6.20
CA GLY A 265 -6.14 -19.25 7.33
C GLY A 265 -6.33 -17.78 6.95
N VAL A 266 -6.40 -16.91 7.95
CA VAL A 266 -6.26 -15.46 7.73
C VAL A 266 -4.78 -15.18 7.44
N ARG A 267 -4.47 -14.75 6.21
CA ARG A 267 -3.08 -14.43 5.84
C ARG A 267 -2.74 -13.05 6.35
N THR A 268 -1.72 -12.98 7.20
CA THR A 268 -1.19 -11.73 7.74
C THR A 268 -0.04 -11.19 6.89
N ASN A 269 0.43 -9.99 7.19
CA ASN A 269 1.65 -9.49 6.55
C ASN A 269 2.85 -10.36 6.89
N ALA A 270 3.76 -10.48 5.92
CA ALA A 270 5.10 -10.94 6.21
C ALA A 270 5.76 -9.92 7.16
N GLN A 271 6.20 -10.40 8.33
CA GLN A 271 7.04 -9.60 9.21
C GLN A 271 8.40 -9.42 8.52
N LEU A 272 8.80 -8.17 8.32
CA LEU A 272 10.14 -7.86 7.85
C LEU A 272 11.15 -8.30 8.91
N GLY A 273 12.13 -9.11 8.48
CA GLY A 273 13.20 -9.56 9.36
C GLY A 273 14.24 -8.47 9.63
N LYS A 274 14.95 -8.60 10.73
CA LYS A 274 16.11 -7.76 11.05
C LYS A 274 17.18 -7.76 9.94
N LEU A 275 17.60 -6.56 9.53
CA LEU A 275 18.72 -6.35 8.62
C LEU A 275 20.06 -6.23 9.37
N SER A 276 21.13 -6.71 8.73
CA SER A 276 22.52 -6.40 9.12
C SER A 276 22.92 -4.97 8.72
N ASP A 277 24.01 -4.46 9.29
CA ASP A 277 24.53 -3.12 8.95
C ASP A 277 24.83 -2.95 7.45
N SER A 278 25.39 -3.99 6.82
CA SER A 278 25.67 -3.99 5.38
C SER A 278 24.37 -3.90 4.57
N GLN A 279 23.34 -4.67 4.95
CA GLN A 279 22.03 -4.63 4.30
C GLN A 279 21.34 -3.29 4.47
N TRP A 280 21.45 -2.66 5.65
CA TRP A 280 20.97 -1.29 5.84
C TRP A 280 21.64 -0.33 4.86
N GLY A 281 22.97 -0.43 4.70
CA GLY A 281 23.76 0.40 3.78
C GLY A 281 23.45 0.19 2.30
N SER A 282 22.88 -0.98 1.92
CA SER A 282 22.55 -1.32 0.53
C SER A 282 21.06 -1.19 0.18
N LEU A 283 20.23 -0.67 1.09
CA LEU A 283 18.82 -0.41 0.81
C LEU A 283 18.65 0.52 -0.40
N SER A 284 17.75 0.15 -1.30
CA SER A 284 17.27 1.04 -2.35
C SER A 284 16.39 2.11 -1.71
N ALA A 285 16.81 3.37 -1.79
CA ALA A 285 16.01 4.50 -1.34
C ALA A 285 14.72 4.59 -2.17
N VAL A 286 13.58 4.73 -1.49
CA VAL A 286 12.28 4.95 -2.14
C VAL A 286 11.96 6.46 -2.11
N GLY A 287 12.04 7.09 -0.93
CA GLY A 287 11.86 8.53 -0.77
C GLY A 287 11.65 8.96 0.69
N ASP A 288 11.44 10.26 0.88
CA ASP A 288 11.17 10.89 2.17
C ASP A 288 9.66 10.93 2.43
N LEU A 289 9.23 10.53 3.62
CA LEU A 289 7.82 10.61 4.02
C LEU A 289 7.39 12.06 4.27
N ASP A 290 6.16 12.39 3.88
CA ASP A 290 5.54 13.69 4.11
C ASP A 290 4.95 13.82 5.52
N VAL A 291 5.84 14.13 6.46
CA VAL A 291 5.53 14.33 7.87
C VAL A 291 5.79 15.78 8.25
N GLN A 292 4.90 16.38 9.04
CA GLN A 292 5.18 17.69 9.62
C GLN A 292 6.42 17.65 10.51
N SER A 293 7.07 18.81 10.69
CA SER A 293 8.28 18.87 11.51
C SER A 293 7.99 18.45 12.95
N ILE A 294 8.77 17.49 13.44
CA ILE A 294 8.65 17.01 14.82
C ILE A 294 9.30 18.02 15.76
N GLY A 295 8.47 18.60 16.63
CA GLY A 295 8.87 19.56 17.64
C GLY A 295 9.47 18.89 18.88
N PHE A 296 10.60 19.43 19.33
CA PHE A 296 11.27 19.04 20.57
C PHE A 296 11.34 20.20 21.55
N ARG A 297 11.32 19.90 22.86
CA ARG A 297 11.63 20.92 23.87
C ARG A 297 13.05 21.47 23.64
N ARG A 298 13.26 22.77 23.89
CA ARG A 298 14.54 23.45 23.59
C ARG A 298 15.71 22.73 24.27
N GLY A 299 16.74 22.38 23.49
CA GLY A 299 17.95 21.69 23.99
C GLY A 299 17.71 20.25 24.47
N SER A 300 16.56 19.67 24.15
CA SER A 300 16.15 18.33 24.60
C SER A 300 15.71 17.47 23.41
N SER A 301 15.59 16.17 23.66
CA SER A 301 14.96 15.16 22.79
C SER A 301 13.52 14.82 23.22
N ALA A 302 12.99 15.49 24.26
CA ALA A 302 11.60 15.32 24.67
C ALA A 302 10.64 15.82 23.58
N ILE A 303 9.85 14.89 23.04
CA ILE A 303 8.83 15.11 22.00
C ILE A 303 7.69 15.96 22.57
N SER A 304 7.18 16.92 21.80
CA SER A 304 5.98 17.68 22.18
C SER A 304 4.70 16.86 21.97
N LEU A 305 3.67 17.12 22.78
CA LEU A 305 2.34 16.46 22.62
C LEU A 305 1.77 16.61 21.21
N SER A 306 1.92 17.81 20.60
CA SER A 306 1.49 18.05 19.22
C SER A 306 2.17 17.12 18.21
N SER A 307 3.43 16.75 18.47
CA SER A 307 4.21 15.89 17.58
C SER A 307 3.86 14.40 17.76
N GLU A 308 3.28 14.00 18.89
CA GLU A 308 2.82 12.61 19.08
C GLU A 308 1.73 12.23 18.08
N HIS A 309 0.84 13.17 17.72
CA HIS A 309 -0.17 12.95 16.68
C HIS A 309 0.47 12.67 15.31
N GLU A 310 1.50 13.42 14.94
CA GLU A 310 2.24 13.21 13.69
C GLU A 310 3.01 11.88 13.70
N LEU A 311 3.55 11.45 14.85
CA LEU A 311 4.20 10.15 14.97
C LEU A 311 3.22 8.99 14.87
N ARG A 312 1.99 9.13 15.41
CA ARG A 312 0.92 8.14 15.18
C ARG A 312 0.50 8.06 13.72
N ARG A 313 0.54 9.18 13.01
CA ARG A 313 0.30 9.20 11.55
C ARG A 313 1.39 8.43 10.80
N ILE A 314 2.67 8.56 11.20
CA ILE A 314 3.74 7.73 10.64
C ILE A 314 3.48 6.25 10.85
N LYS A 315 3.07 5.84 12.06
CA LYS A 315 2.66 4.46 12.33
C LYS A 315 1.59 3.99 11.35
N LYS A 316 0.52 4.78 11.15
CA LYS A 316 -0.54 4.48 10.17
C LYS A 316 0.00 4.34 8.74
N MET A 317 0.95 5.19 8.34
CA MET A 317 1.62 5.07 7.04
C MET A 317 2.45 3.79 6.92
N LEU A 318 3.15 3.37 7.97
CA LEU A 318 3.95 2.13 7.98
C LEU A 318 3.10 0.85 8.03
N ASP A 319 1.87 0.93 8.55
CA ASP A 319 0.88 -0.14 8.47
C ASP A 319 0.39 -0.31 7.02
N ASN A 320 0.19 0.81 6.31
CA ASN A 320 -0.14 0.81 4.88
C ASN A 320 1.05 0.39 4.02
N PHE A 321 2.29 0.56 4.48
CA PHE A 321 3.52 0.16 3.79
C PHE A 321 4.30 -0.92 4.55
N PRO A 322 3.77 -2.15 4.68
CA PRO A 322 4.34 -3.16 5.57
C PRO A 322 5.76 -3.63 5.14
N SER A 323 6.13 -3.43 3.87
CA SER A 323 7.39 -3.93 3.31
C SER A 323 8.53 -2.90 3.25
N PHE A 324 8.35 -1.69 3.79
CA PHE A 324 9.42 -0.70 3.85
C PHE A 324 10.16 -0.72 5.20
N TYR A 325 11.46 -0.48 5.11
CA TYR A 325 12.31 -0.15 6.26
C TYR A 325 12.36 1.36 6.44
N LEU A 326 12.29 1.81 7.68
CA LEU A 326 12.30 3.21 8.05
C LEU A 326 13.67 3.62 8.60
N ARG A 327 14.25 4.69 8.05
CA ARG A 327 15.34 5.44 8.69
C ARG A 327 14.77 6.68 9.34
N VAL A 328 15.02 6.79 10.64
CA VAL A 328 14.70 7.97 11.45
C VAL A 328 15.97 8.79 11.56
N VAL A 329 16.07 9.85 10.75
CA VAL A 329 17.30 10.63 10.61
C VAL A 329 17.18 11.92 11.42
N GLY A 330 17.87 11.98 12.54
CA GLY A 330 17.94 13.16 13.40
C GLY A 330 18.76 14.27 12.77
N GLN A 331 18.30 15.52 12.95
CA GLN A 331 18.96 16.70 12.43
C GLN A 331 19.24 17.72 13.56
N ALA A 332 20.38 18.38 13.44
CA ALA A 332 20.77 19.49 14.29
C ALA A 332 21.33 20.64 13.45
N ARG A 333 21.27 21.86 13.99
CA ARG A 333 21.86 23.03 13.34
C ARG A 333 23.37 22.96 13.36
N ALA A 334 24.02 23.47 12.32
CA ALA A 334 25.47 23.64 12.22
C ALA A 334 25.99 24.85 13.03
N VAL A 335 25.50 25.04 14.26
CA VAL A 335 25.88 26.16 15.13
C VAL A 335 26.38 25.60 16.46
N GLY A 336 27.53 26.08 16.94
CA GLY A 336 28.14 25.59 18.18
C GLY A 336 29.01 24.34 17.98
N ASP A 337 29.13 23.52 19.02
CA ASP A 337 30.00 22.34 19.03
C ASP A 337 29.45 21.21 18.12
N PRO A 338 30.19 20.77 17.08
CA PRO A 338 29.76 19.70 16.17
C PRO A 338 29.44 18.37 16.88
N GLU A 339 30.21 18.00 17.91
CA GLU A 339 30.00 16.74 18.64
C GLU A 339 28.74 16.80 19.51
N ALA A 340 28.46 17.92 20.16
CA ALA A 340 27.19 18.15 20.84
C ALA A 340 26.00 18.14 19.87
N ASN A 341 26.15 18.74 18.69
CA ASN A 341 25.10 18.76 17.67
C ASN A 341 24.79 17.36 17.15
N LYS A 342 25.83 16.54 16.88
CA LYS A 342 25.67 15.14 16.49
C LYS A 342 24.95 14.34 17.58
N ARG A 343 25.40 14.43 18.83
CA ARG A 343 24.74 13.75 19.97
C ARG A 343 23.28 14.16 20.14
N LEU A 344 22.96 15.45 19.94
CA LEU A 344 21.59 15.93 19.98
C LEU A 344 20.73 15.36 18.85
N ALA A 345 21.27 15.28 17.62
CA ALA A 345 20.59 14.66 16.49
C ALA A 345 20.32 13.17 16.75
N GLU A 346 21.33 12.41 17.22
CA GLU A 346 21.19 10.99 17.59
C GLU A 346 20.12 10.79 18.68
N SER A 347 20.16 11.61 19.74
CA SER A 347 19.19 11.52 20.84
C SER A 347 17.76 11.78 20.38
N ARG A 348 17.54 12.73 19.46
CA ARG A 348 16.22 13.02 18.88
C ARG A 348 15.71 11.90 18.00
N ALA A 349 16.56 11.34 17.15
CA ALA A 349 16.22 10.18 16.35
C ALA A 349 15.83 9.00 17.24
N GLN A 350 16.61 8.75 18.30
CA GLN A 350 16.33 7.68 19.26
C GLN A 350 15.00 7.87 19.97
N SER A 351 14.70 9.07 20.47
CA SER A 351 13.42 9.33 21.15
C SER A 351 12.22 9.12 20.23
N VAL A 352 12.33 9.47 18.95
CA VAL A 352 11.30 9.18 17.95
C VAL A 352 11.19 7.68 17.68
N GLY A 353 12.32 6.97 17.55
CA GLY A 353 12.34 5.52 17.39
C GLY A 353 11.68 4.80 18.56
N ASP A 354 12.04 5.15 19.80
CA ASP A 354 11.46 4.57 21.01
C ASP A 354 9.94 4.81 21.08
N PHE A 355 9.49 6.01 20.67
CA PHE A 355 8.06 6.32 20.58
C PHE A 355 7.35 5.42 19.55
N LEU A 356 7.89 5.28 18.34
CA LEU A 356 7.29 4.44 17.31
C LEU A 356 7.23 2.96 17.71
N VAL A 357 8.28 2.45 18.38
CA VAL A 357 8.27 1.09 18.94
C VAL A 357 7.17 0.92 19.98
N LYS A 358 7.00 1.92 20.86
CA LYS A 358 5.92 1.92 21.86
C LYS A 358 4.52 1.93 21.22
N GLU A 359 4.36 2.62 20.08
CA GLU A 359 3.11 2.61 19.31
C GLU A 359 2.91 1.34 18.45
N GLY A 360 3.86 0.39 18.51
CA GLY A 360 3.74 -0.94 17.89
C GLY A 360 4.53 -1.14 16.59
N VAL A 361 5.34 -0.18 16.16
CA VAL A 361 6.23 -0.37 15.00
C VAL A 361 7.37 -1.32 15.38
N SER A 362 7.56 -2.40 14.62
CA SER A 362 8.67 -3.33 14.86
C SER A 362 10.03 -2.61 14.82
N ALA A 363 10.84 -2.78 15.87
CA ALA A 363 12.20 -2.24 15.92
C ALA A 363 13.09 -2.81 14.81
N GLU A 364 12.79 -4.02 14.29
CA GLU A 364 13.55 -4.64 13.20
C GLU A 364 13.36 -3.91 11.86
N ARG A 365 12.26 -3.17 11.72
CA ARG A 365 11.93 -2.37 10.54
C ARG A 365 12.57 -0.99 10.56
N MET A 366 13.27 -0.63 11.63
CA MET A 366 13.69 0.76 11.85
C MET A 366 15.16 0.87 12.23
N ARG A 367 15.78 1.94 11.75
CA ARG A 367 17.11 2.37 12.20
C ARG A 367 17.09 3.86 12.50
N THR A 368 17.73 4.24 13.60
CA THR A 368 17.97 5.63 13.98
C THR A 368 19.36 6.03 13.53
N GLU A 369 19.47 7.20 12.90
CA GLU A 369 20.74 7.75 12.38
C GLU A 369 20.78 9.26 12.67
N ALA A 370 21.98 9.83 12.70
CA ALA A 370 22.16 11.28 12.74
C ALA A 370 22.77 11.77 11.44
N ALA A 371 22.13 12.77 10.84
CA ALA A 371 22.70 13.48 9.72
C ALA A 371 23.84 14.39 10.19
N PRO A 372 24.87 14.62 9.36
CA PRO A 372 25.83 15.69 9.58
C PRO A 372 25.12 17.04 9.72
N ALA A 373 25.52 17.85 10.70
CA ALA A 373 24.99 19.19 10.88
C ALA A 373 25.52 20.11 9.77
N SER A 374 24.73 20.29 8.70
CA SER A 374 25.12 21.08 7.52
C SER A 374 24.32 22.37 7.33
N SER A 375 23.18 22.50 8.00
CA SER A 375 22.26 23.65 7.85
C SER A 375 22.17 24.48 9.11
N THR A 376 22.10 25.80 8.96
CA THR A 376 21.87 26.76 10.05
C THR A 376 20.38 27.09 10.24
N ALA A 377 19.51 26.61 9.35
CA ALA A 377 18.07 26.90 9.37
C ALA A 377 17.38 26.30 10.61
N GLY A 378 16.32 26.97 11.11
CA GLY A 378 15.53 26.47 12.23
C GLY A 378 14.86 25.11 11.97
N THR A 379 14.49 24.85 10.72
CA THR A 379 13.93 23.56 10.26
C THR A 379 14.90 22.39 10.38
N ALA A 380 16.21 22.66 10.50
CA ALA A 380 17.23 21.64 10.75
C ALA A 380 17.20 21.09 12.19
N GLN A 381 16.29 21.56 13.05
CA GLN A 381 16.08 21.02 14.40
C GLN A 381 14.94 20.01 14.45
N SER A 382 14.91 19.07 13.52
CA SER A 382 13.82 18.11 13.34
C SER A 382 14.38 16.70 13.15
N VAL A 383 13.48 15.78 12.85
CA VAL A 383 13.76 14.44 12.34
C VAL A 383 13.21 14.36 10.92
N ARG A 384 13.90 13.61 10.05
CA ARG A 384 13.45 13.20 8.72
C ARG A 384 13.17 11.71 8.73
N PHE A 385 12.19 11.30 7.93
CA PHE A 385 11.75 9.91 7.82
C PHE A 385 11.99 9.45 6.39
N GLU A 386 12.98 8.59 6.20
CA GLU A 386 13.34 8.07 4.87
C GLU A 386 12.93 6.60 4.80
N VAL A 387 12.25 6.21 3.74
CA VAL A 387 11.88 4.80 3.53
C VAL A 387 12.73 4.17 2.43
N GLY A 388 13.13 2.94 2.69
CA GLY A 388 13.91 2.12 1.77
C GLY A 388 13.41 0.69 1.70
N GLN A 389 13.84 -0.02 0.66
CA GLN A 389 13.52 -1.43 0.47
C GLN A 389 14.77 -2.20 0.07
N VAL A 390 14.74 -3.51 0.32
CA VAL A 390 15.75 -4.42 -0.21
C VAL A 390 15.67 -4.35 -1.74
N PRO A 391 16.81 -4.23 -2.45
CA PRO A 391 16.81 -4.26 -3.91
C PRO A 391 16.08 -5.49 -4.47
N PHE A 392 15.38 -5.31 -5.59
CA PHE A 392 14.63 -6.38 -6.29
C PHE A 392 15.53 -7.49 -6.82
#